data_AF-A0A1Q5HTC7-F1
#
_entry.id   AF-A0A1Q5HTC7-F1
#
_cell.length_a   1.000
_cell.length_b   1.000
_cell.length_c   1.000
_cell.angle_alpha   90.00
_cell.angle_beta   90.00
_cell.angle_gamma   90.00
#
_symmetry.space_group_name_H-M   'P 1'
#
loop_
_entity.id
_entity.type
_entity.pdbx_description
1 polymer ?
#
loop_
_entity_poly.entity_id
_entity_poly.type
_entity_poly.pdbx_seq_one_letter_code
_entity_poly.pdbx_strand_id
1 'polypeptide(L)'
;MDDVRGTVYAFLYGPAERFDEALAALHAAGITAARDTIELEAIRALFSDGSIRPSAEFIYQCRDRAIAASAGTGFTVAVERMGIEEGNAATRKITYNRHTGEYLGQFVDTEAPLFMREEQLQRLADEQGITVSDIELRDPPYMTPPTA
;
A
#
# COMPACT_ATOMS: atom_id res chain seq x y z
N MET A 1 -5.10 -24.79 -3.07
CA MET A 1 -3.63 -24.65 -3.02
C MET A 1 -3.42 -23.19 -2.75
N ASP A 2 -3.11 -22.87 -1.50
CA ASP A 2 -3.30 -21.55 -0.91
C ASP A 2 -2.36 -20.51 -1.53
N ASP A 3 -2.95 -19.53 -2.23
CA ASP A 3 -2.24 -18.44 -2.92
C ASP A 3 -1.95 -17.30 -1.92
N VAL A 4 -1.19 -17.62 -0.87
CA VAL A 4 -0.79 -16.64 0.14
C VAL A 4 0.38 -15.86 -0.42
N ARG A 5 0.21 -14.63 -0.91
CA ARG A 5 1.32 -13.79 -1.40
C ARG A 5 1.81 -12.85 -0.30
N GLY A 6 3.11 -12.74 -0.09
CA GLY A 6 3.67 -11.84 0.92
C GLY A 6 3.76 -10.40 0.39
N THR A 7 3.29 -9.44 1.17
CA THR A 7 3.44 -8.01 0.86
C THR A 7 4.55 -7.42 1.72
N VAL A 8 5.55 -6.79 1.10
CA VAL A 8 6.56 -6.01 1.83
C VAL A 8 5.99 -4.63 2.10
N TYR A 9 6.10 -4.16 3.34
CA TYR A 9 5.73 -2.81 3.72
C TYR A 9 6.94 -2.01 4.22
N ALA A 10 6.90 -0.71 3.97
CA ALA A 10 7.87 0.26 4.46
C ALA A 10 7.14 1.47 5.05
N PHE A 11 7.58 1.92 6.22
CA PHE A 11 7.10 3.17 6.81
C PHE A 11 8.05 4.32 6.45
N LEU A 12 7.48 5.46 6.10
CA LEU A 12 8.19 6.69 5.84
C LEU A 12 7.71 7.76 6.81
N TYR A 13 8.64 8.43 7.47
CA TYR A 13 8.35 9.52 8.41
C TYR A 13 8.94 10.82 7.91
N GLY A 14 8.24 11.92 8.11
CA GLY A 14 8.64 13.22 7.63
C GLY A 14 7.71 14.33 8.12
N PRO A 15 7.92 15.56 7.64
CA PRO A 15 7.10 16.72 8.02
C PRO A 15 5.64 16.56 7.57
N ALA A 16 4.70 16.83 8.48
CA ALA A 16 3.26 16.67 8.26
C ALA A 16 2.75 17.47 7.06
N GLU A 17 3.31 18.66 6.85
CA GLU A 17 2.96 19.57 5.77
C GLU A 17 3.42 19.10 4.38
N ARG A 18 4.27 18.07 4.30
CA ARG A 18 4.77 17.51 3.02
C ARG A 18 4.24 16.12 2.71
N PHE A 19 3.24 15.63 3.44
CA PHE A 19 2.65 14.32 3.20
C PHE A 19 2.16 14.14 1.76
N ASP A 20 1.41 15.11 1.26
CA ASP A 20 0.80 15.00 -0.07
C ASP A 20 1.86 15.04 -1.17
N GLU A 21 2.93 15.81 -0.97
CA GLU A 21 4.11 15.82 -1.84
C GLU A 21 4.81 14.46 -1.86
N ALA A 22 5.03 13.86 -0.68
CA ALA A 22 5.66 12.55 -0.57
C ALA A 22 4.81 11.42 -1.17
N LEU A 23 3.49 11.45 -0.95
CA LEU A 23 2.55 10.50 -1.56
C LEU A 23 2.54 10.62 -3.08
N ALA A 24 2.48 11.85 -3.60
CA ALA A 24 2.53 12.08 -5.04
C ALA A 24 3.83 11.55 -5.67
N ALA A 25 4.97 11.74 -4.99
CA ALA A 25 6.27 11.23 -5.45
C ALA A 25 6.31 9.68 -5.46
N LEU A 26 5.79 9.03 -4.41
CA LEU A 26 5.69 7.57 -4.33
C LEU A 26 4.77 7.02 -5.43
N HIS A 27 3.60 7.61 -5.63
CA HIS A 27 2.66 7.20 -6.69
C HIS A 27 3.23 7.40 -8.08
N ALA A 28 3.94 8.51 -8.34
CA ALA A 28 4.63 8.76 -9.60
C ALA A 28 5.72 7.71 -9.90
N ALA A 29 6.33 7.14 -8.84
CA ALA A 29 7.27 6.02 -8.94
C ALA A 29 6.58 4.65 -9.08
N GLY A 30 5.25 4.60 -9.18
CA GLY A 30 4.45 3.38 -9.25
C GLY A 30 4.38 2.61 -7.92
N ILE A 31 4.64 3.27 -6.79
CA ILE A 31 4.59 2.67 -5.46
C ILE A 31 3.19 2.87 -4.89
N THR A 32 2.57 1.78 -4.41
CA THR A 32 1.33 1.90 -3.64
C THR A 32 1.67 2.47 -2.27
N ALA A 33 1.16 3.65 -1.94
CA ALA A 33 1.42 4.29 -0.64
C ALA A 33 0.24 5.12 -0.15
N ALA A 34 0.01 5.16 1.16
CA ALA A 34 -0.97 6.03 1.81
C ALA A 34 -0.49 6.46 3.19
N ARG A 35 -1.17 7.43 3.80
CA ARG A 35 -1.05 7.68 5.25
C ARG A 35 -1.44 6.40 5.99
N ASP A 36 -0.65 6.01 6.98
CA ASP A 36 -0.99 4.84 7.78
C ASP A 36 -2.15 5.15 8.75
N THR A 37 -3.02 4.18 8.97
CA THR A 37 -4.21 4.33 9.82
C THR A 37 -3.92 4.09 11.29
N ILE A 38 -2.83 3.41 11.61
CA ILE A 38 -2.37 3.15 12.98
C ILE A 38 -1.30 4.17 13.35
N GLU A 39 -0.34 4.39 12.44
CA GLU A 39 0.74 5.36 12.57
C GLU A 39 0.43 6.62 11.79
N LEU A 40 -0.41 7.48 12.38
CA LEU A 40 -0.93 8.68 11.74
C LEU A 40 0.16 9.67 11.26
N GLU A 41 1.38 9.55 11.78
CA GLU A 41 2.55 10.34 11.41
C GLU A 41 3.44 9.65 10.34
N ALA A 42 2.99 8.54 9.78
CA ALA A 42 3.72 7.76 8.79
C ALA A 42 2.96 7.66 7.45
N ILE A 43 3.73 7.59 6.37
CA ILE A 43 3.28 7.02 5.10
C ILE A 43 3.66 5.55 5.09
N ARG A 44 2.72 4.70 4.75
CA ARG A 44 2.96 3.28 4.51
C ARG A 44 3.02 3.00 3.01
N ALA A 45 4.18 2.58 2.55
CA ALA A 45 4.44 2.13 1.17
C ALA A 45 4.44 0.60 1.11
N LEU A 46 3.93 0.05 0.01
CA LEU A 46 3.62 -1.36 -0.14
C LEU A 46 4.08 -1.90 -1.48
N PHE A 47 4.62 -3.12 -1.44
CA PHE A 47 5.27 -3.77 -2.56
C PHE A 47 4.93 -5.25 -2.58
N SER A 48 4.79 -5.82 -3.78
CA SER A 48 4.66 -7.26 -3.98
C SER A 48 5.31 -7.68 -5.29
N ASP A 49 6.09 -8.76 -5.25
CA ASP A 49 6.58 -9.50 -6.43
C ASP A 49 5.66 -10.68 -6.79
N GLY A 50 4.53 -10.81 -6.09
CA GLY A 50 3.61 -11.94 -6.24
C GLY A 50 4.10 -13.24 -5.59
N SER A 51 5.26 -13.25 -4.93
CA SER A 51 5.76 -14.43 -4.22
C SER A 51 5.08 -14.61 -2.87
N ILE A 52 4.99 -15.86 -2.40
CA ILE A 52 4.50 -16.20 -1.05
C ILE A 52 5.44 -15.68 0.02
N ARG A 53 6.74 -15.78 -0.25
CA ARG A 53 7.80 -15.41 0.65
C ARG A 53 8.79 -14.51 -0.09
N PRO A 54 8.61 -13.19 -0.01
CA PRO A 54 9.51 -12.24 -0.65
C PRO A 54 10.95 -12.50 -0.24
N SER A 55 11.85 -12.49 -1.22
CA SER A 55 13.27 -12.71 -0.97
C SER A 55 13.88 -11.52 -0.21
N ALA A 56 14.99 -11.74 0.50
CA ALA A 56 15.74 -10.65 1.13
C ALA A 56 16.19 -9.60 0.09
N GLU A 57 16.55 -10.05 -1.12
CA GLU A 57 16.89 -9.17 -2.23
C GLU A 57 15.72 -8.27 -2.63
N PHE A 58 14.51 -8.82 -2.76
CA PHE A 58 13.32 -8.04 -3.06
C PHE A 58 13.02 -7.01 -1.97
N ILE A 59 13.19 -7.37 -0.69
CA ILE A 59 13.04 -6.41 0.42
C ILE A 59 14.03 -5.25 0.30
N TYR A 60 15.29 -5.52 -0.04
CA TYR A 60 16.28 -4.46 -0.27
C TYR A 60 15.92 -3.58 -1.47
N GLN A 61 15.40 -4.16 -2.56
CA GLN A 61 14.92 -3.40 -3.72
C GLN A 61 13.72 -2.51 -3.36
N CYS A 62 12.79 -3.01 -2.55
CA CYS A 62 11.66 -2.21 -2.03
C CYS A 62 12.16 -1.01 -1.21
N ARG A 63 13.14 -1.25 -0.32
CA ARG A 63 13.80 -0.21 0.48
C ARG A 63 14.40 0.86 -0.42
N ASP A 64 15.25 0.46 -1.34
CA ASP A 64 16.01 1.38 -2.18
C ASP A 64 15.08 2.18 -3.10
N ARG A 65 14.01 1.56 -3.61
CA ARG A 65 13.00 2.26 -4.40
C ARG A 65 12.18 3.25 -3.57
N ALA A 66 11.80 2.90 -2.34
CA ALA A 66 11.12 3.82 -1.42
C ALA A 66 12.01 5.03 -1.10
N ILE A 67 13.30 4.80 -0.81
CA ILE A 67 14.29 5.87 -0.56
C ILE A 67 14.43 6.77 -1.78
N ALA A 68 14.58 6.18 -2.96
CA ALA A 68 14.75 6.94 -4.20
C ALA A 68 13.49 7.76 -4.52
N ALA A 69 12.30 7.19 -4.33
CA ALA A 69 11.04 7.85 -4.61
C ALA A 69 10.71 8.96 -3.60
N SER A 70 11.12 8.84 -2.34
CA SER A 70 10.91 9.87 -1.32
C SER A 70 12.05 10.91 -1.25
N ALA A 71 13.09 10.77 -2.07
CA ALA A 71 14.21 11.70 -2.08
C ALA A 71 13.75 13.15 -2.35
N GLY A 72 14.18 14.08 -1.50
CA GLY A 72 13.82 15.51 -1.62
C GLY A 72 12.48 15.90 -0.97
N THR A 73 11.63 14.94 -0.61
CA THR A 73 10.32 15.18 0.04
C THR A 73 10.42 15.47 1.54
N GLY A 74 11.61 15.25 2.13
CA GLY A 74 11.82 15.32 3.58
C GLY A 74 11.38 14.07 4.34
N PHE A 75 10.81 13.07 3.65
CA PHE A 75 10.46 11.78 4.24
C PHE A 75 11.63 10.79 4.19
N THR A 76 11.82 10.08 5.29
CA THR A 76 12.85 9.06 5.46
C THR A 76 12.21 7.70 5.68
N VAL A 77 12.69 6.68 4.98
CA VAL A 77 12.27 5.29 5.16
C VAL A 77 12.81 4.76 6.48
N ALA A 78 11.93 4.29 7.37
CA ALA A 78 12.30 3.59 8.59
C ALA A 78 12.68 2.14 8.27
N VAL A 79 13.93 1.95 7.87
CA VAL A 79 14.47 0.65 7.41
C VAL A 79 14.26 -0.46 8.43
N GLU A 80 14.43 -0.16 9.72
CA GLU A 80 14.26 -1.16 10.80
C GLU A 80 12.80 -1.55 11.06
N ARG A 81 11.85 -0.81 10.47
CA ARG A 81 10.41 -1.04 10.58
C ARG A 81 9.81 -1.61 9.30
N MET A 82 10.64 -2.00 8.34
CA MET A 82 10.19 -2.77 7.19
C MET A 82 9.84 -4.18 7.61
N GLY A 83 8.82 -4.75 6.99
CA GLY A 83 8.40 -6.12 7.27
C GLY A 83 7.67 -6.74 6.10
N ILE A 84 7.37 -8.03 6.27
CA ILE A 84 6.46 -8.76 5.41
C ILE A 84 5.16 -8.91 6.19
N GLU A 85 4.05 -8.46 5.63
CA GLU A 85 2.76 -8.94 6.10
C GLU A 85 2.47 -10.27 5.43
N GLU A 86 2.52 -11.33 6.23
CA GLU A 86 1.95 -12.63 5.86
C GLU A 86 0.42 -12.50 5.91
N GLY A 87 -0.19 -12.68 4.75
CA GLY A 87 -1.61 -12.59 4.56
C GLY A 87 -1.91 -13.00 3.14
N ASN A 88 -3.15 -13.34 2.86
CA ASN A 88 -3.61 -13.79 1.55
C ASN A 88 -3.52 -12.64 0.52
N ALA A 89 -2.34 -12.09 0.20
CA ALA A 89 -2.24 -10.87 -0.61
C ALA A 89 -2.59 -11.09 -2.08
N ALA A 90 -2.81 -12.34 -2.52
CA ALA A 90 -3.47 -12.62 -3.79
C ALA A 90 -4.96 -12.27 -3.78
N THR A 91 -5.60 -12.30 -2.61
CA THR A 91 -7.04 -12.01 -2.44
C THR A 91 -7.27 -10.56 -2.04
N ARG A 92 -6.23 -9.89 -1.53
CA ARG A 92 -6.31 -8.51 -1.07
C ARG A 92 -6.29 -7.54 -2.25
N LYS A 93 -7.44 -6.92 -2.49
CA LYS A 93 -7.58 -5.84 -3.46
C LYS A 93 -7.29 -4.50 -2.78
N ILE A 94 -6.66 -3.61 -3.52
CA ILE A 94 -6.41 -2.23 -3.13
C ILE A 94 -7.68 -1.42 -3.37
N THR A 95 -8.11 -0.65 -2.38
CA THR A 95 -9.29 0.23 -2.50
C THR A 95 -8.92 1.54 -3.18
N TYR A 96 -9.53 1.85 -4.31
CA TYR A 96 -9.39 3.13 -5.02
C TYR A 96 -10.72 3.86 -5.07
N ASN A 97 -10.69 5.19 -5.10
CA ASN A 97 -11.83 5.97 -5.52
C ASN A 97 -12.02 5.76 -7.03
N ARG A 98 -13.19 5.26 -7.43
CA ARG A 98 -13.52 4.97 -8.82
C ARG A 98 -13.48 6.22 -9.72
N HIS A 99 -13.80 7.39 -9.16
CA HIS A 99 -13.92 8.63 -9.93
C HIS A 99 -12.62 9.41 -10.01
N THR A 100 -11.85 9.45 -8.91
CA THR A 100 -10.57 10.19 -8.87
C THR A 100 -9.36 9.31 -9.18
N GLY A 101 -9.51 7.99 -9.06
CA GLY A 101 -8.40 7.06 -9.19
C GLY A 101 -7.43 7.08 -8.00
N GLU A 102 -7.78 7.78 -6.92
CA GLU A 102 -6.94 7.90 -5.71
C GLU A 102 -7.02 6.64 -4.86
N TYR A 103 -5.89 6.24 -4.28
CA TYR A 103 -5.84 5.13 -3.34
C TYR A 103 -6.46 5.55 -1.99
N LEU A 104 -7.42 4.76 -1.49
CA LEU A 104 -8.19 5.03 -0.27
C LEU A 104 -7.53 4.49 1.02
N GLY A 105 -6.29 3.99 0.95
CA GLY A 105 -5.51 3.66 2.14
C GLY A 105 -5.82 2.31 2.81
N GLN A 106 -6.64 1.44 2.21
CA GLN A 106 -6.92 0.12 2.74
C GLN A 106 -6.81 -1.03 1.72
N PHE A 107 -6.60 -2.24 2.25
CA PHE A 107 -6.71 -3.49 1.51
C PHE A 107 -7.97 -4.21 1.95
N VAL A 108 -8.68 -4.77 0.98
CA VAL A 108 -9.84 -5.63 1.25
C VAL A 108 -9.47 -7.05 0.87
N ASP A 109 -9.41 -7.92 1.88
CA ASP A 109 -9.30 -9.36 1.66
C ASP A 109 -10.60 -9.88 1.07
N THR A 110 -10.59 -10.24 -0.22
CA THR A 110 -11.80 -10.70 -0.92
C THR A 110 -12.26 -12.11 -0.51
N GLU A 111 -11.44 -12.86 0.23
CA GLU A 111 -11.80 -14.17 0.79
C GLU A 111 -12.34 -14.09 2.22
N ALA A 112 -12.25 -12.92 2.88
CA ALA A 112 -12.89 -12.71 4.17
C ALA A 112 -14.43 -12.88 4.06
N PRO A 113 -15.11 -13.29 5.15
CA PRO A 113 -16.57 -13.37 5.18
C PRO A 113 -17.23 -12.08 4.69
N LEU A 114 -18.31 -12.22 3.92
CA LEU A 114 -18.98 -11.09 3.27
C LEU A 114 -19.30 -9.95 4.26
N PHE A 115 -19.82 -10.28 5.44
CA PHE A 115 -20.17 -9.29 6.46
C PHE A 115 -18.97 -8.46 6.93
N MET A 116 -17.78 -9.06 7.05
CA MET A 116 -16.55 -8.34 7.42
C MET A 116 -16.09 -7.40 6.30
N ARG A 117 -16.22 -7.84 5.04
CA ARG A 117 -15.88 -7.00 3.88
C ARG A 117 -16.82 -5.81 3.75
N GLU A 118 -18.12 -6.03 3.94
CA GLU A 118 -19.13 -4.97 3.90
C GLU A 118 -18.92 -3.96 5.03
N GLU A 119 -18.68 -4.42 6.26
CA GLU A 119 -18.36 -3.55 7.39
C GLU A 119 -17.09 -2.73 7.14
N GLN A 120 -16.03 -3.37 6.62
CA GLN A 120 -14.79 -2.68 6.27
C GLN A 120 -15.00 -1.61 5.19
N LEU A 121 -15.70 -1.96 4.10
CA LEU A 121 -15.96 -1.04 2.99
C LEU A 121 -16.86 0.12 3.43
N GLN A 122 -17.86 -0.14 4.27
CA GLN A 122 -18.74 0.89 4.81
C GLN A 122 -17.95 1.86 5.71
N ARG A 123 -17.14 1.33 6.64
CA ARG A 123 -16.27 2.16 7.47
C ARG A 123 -15.33 3.02 6.63
N LEU A 124 -14.72 2.43 5.59
CA LEU A 124 -13.85 3.18 4.68
C LEU A 124 -14.61 4.27 3.93
N ALA A 125 -15.83 3.99 3.45
CA ALA A 125 -16.66 4.98 2.78
C ALA A 125 -16.97 6.16 3.70
N ASP A 126 -17.32 5.88 4.96
CA ASP A 126 -17.61 6.91 5.98
C ASP A 126 -16.36 7.75 6.31
N GLU A 127 -15.19 7.11 6.46
CA GLU A 127 -13.90 7.77 6.72
C GLU A 127 -13.48 8.71 5.58
N GLN A 128 -13.78 8.34 4.34
CA GLN A 128 -13.42 9.09 3.13
C GLN A 128 -14.52 10.07 2.69
N GLY A 129 -15.69 10.05 3.33
CA GLY A 129 -16.83 10.88 2.95
C GLY A 129 -17.41 10.53 1.57
N ILE A 130 -17.33 9.27 1.16
CA ILE A 130 -17.81 8.74 -0.13
C ILE A 130 -18.87 7.65 0.08
N THR A 131 -19.43 7.11 -1.01
CA THR A 131 -20.29 5.92 -0.93
C THR A 131 -19.49 4.64 -1.18
N VAL A 132 -19.94 3.51 -0.64
CA VAL A 132 -19.31 2.19 -0.92
C VAL A 132 -19.25 1.92 -2.43
N SER A 133 -20.23 2.37 -3.20
CA SER A 133 -20.24 2.25 -4.67
C SER A 133 -19.12 3.03 -5.37
N ASP A 134 -18.54 4.03 -4.72
CA ASP A 134 -17.39 4.79 -5.21
C ASP A 134 -16.06 4.08 -4.94
N ILE A 135 -16.08 2.99 -4.18
CA ILE A 135 -14.89 2.17 -3.92
C ILE A 135 -14.72 1.16 -5.06
N GLU A 136 -13.54 1.17 -5.66
CA GLU A 136 -13.08 0.21 -6.64
C GLU A 136 -11.99 -0.67 -6.02
N LEU A 137 -12.10 -1.98 -6.21
CA LEU A 137 -11.13 -2.95 -5.71
C LEU A 137 -10.22 -3.37 -6.87
N ARG A 138 -8.95 -2.93 -6.84
CA ARG A 138 -7.95 -3.25 -7.88
C ARG A 138 -6.93 -4.26 -7.38
N ASP A 139 -6.37 -5.05 -8.28
CA ASP A 139 -5.17 -5.83 -7.96
C ASP A 139 -4.02 -4.89 -7.61
N PRO A 140 -3.15 -5.26 -6.66
CA PRO A 140 -1.89 -4.56 -6.49
C PRO A 140 -1.15 -4.52 -7.82
N PRO A 141 -0.63 -3.35 -8.26
CA PRO A 141 0.30 -3.34 -9.37
C PRO A 141 1.48 -4.19 -8.96
N TYR A 142 1.69 -5.32 -9.65
CA TYR A 142 2.90 -6.11 -9.46
C TYR A 142 4.09 -5.17 -9.67
N MET A 143 5.08 -5.24 -8.78
CA MET A 143 6.39 -4.76 -9.16
C MET A 143 6.84 -5.64 -10.31
N THR A 144 6.68 -5.17 -11.56
CA THR A 144 7.54 -5.65 -12.62
C THR A 144 8.91 -5.11 -12.27
N PRO A 145 9.90 -5.95 -11.89
CA PRO A 145 11.27 -5.47 -11.78
C PRO A 145 11.66 -4.87 -13.15
N PRO A 146 12.50 -3.81 -13.18
CA PRO A 146 13.02 -3.32 -14.45
C PRO A 146 13.62 -4.49 -15.20
N THR A 147 13.19 -4.69 -16.45
CA THR A 147 13.76 -5.71 -17.32
C THR A 147 15.23 -5.37 -17.51
N ALA A 148 16.13 -6.29 -17.15
CA ALA A 148 17.56 -6.18 -17.39
C ALA A 148 17.87 -6.01 -18.89
#